data_AF-A0A7R9VU26-F1
#
_entry.id   AF-A0A7R9VU26-F1
#
_cell.length_a   1.000
_cell.length_b   1.000
_cell.length_c   1.000
_cell.angle_alpha   90.00
_cell.angle_beta   90.00
_cell.angle_gamma   90.00
#
_symmetry.space_group_name_H-M   'P 1'
#
loop_
_entity.id
_entity.type
_entity.pdbx_description
1 polymer ?
#
loop_
_entity_poly.entity_id
_entity_poly.type
_entity_poly.pdbx_seq_one_letter_code
_entity_poly.pdbx_strand_id
1 'polypeptide(L)'
;MFVVLDVCYAPLHHILHMPALYPLIHKHHHRQHYPTRGYLDAGNEHPIEHLVGVLCTWAAVLVASATTGAHAAIIFVFFNVHAALAMLNHSPYDVRWSVLGIEYTVGNHEMHHRKFT
;
A
#
# COMPACT_ATOMS: atom_id res chain seq x y z
N MET A 1 1.68 -2.19 13.82
CA MET A 1 1.18 -1.25 12.79
C MET A 1 1.06 -1.94 11.44
N PHE A 2 2.13 -2.42 10.79
CA PHE A 2 2.04 -3.11 9.48
C PHE A 2 1.01 -4.25 9.41
N VAL A 3 0.94 -5.12 10.43
CA VAL A 3 -0.08 -6.19 10.47
C VAL A 3 -1.51 -5.64 10.40
N VAL A 4 -1.81 -4.57 11.16
CA VAL A 4 -3.14 -3.95 11.15
C VAL A 4 -3.40 -3.26 9.81
N LEU A 5 -2.38 -2.58 9.27
CA LEU A 5 -2.45 -1.96 7.96
C LEU A 5 -2.80 -3.00 6.88
N ASP A 6 -2.11 -4.13 6.83
CA ASP A 6 -2.34 -5.17 5.82
C ASP A 6 -3.73 -5.81 5.96
N VAL A 7 -4.14 -6.11 7.21
CA VAL A 7 -5.48 -6.67 7.50
C VAL A 7 -6.60 -5.72 7.06
N CYS A 8 -6.40 -4.41 7.18
CA CYS A 8 -7.37 -3.41 6.72
C CYS A 8 -7.28 -3.16 5.21
N TYR A 9 -6.07 -2.94 4.69
CA TYR A 9 -5.86 -2.46 3.34
C TYR A 9 -6.09 -3.54 2.29
N ALA A 10 -5.65 -4.78 2.50
CA ALA A 10 -5.81 -5.86 1.53
C ALA A 10 -7.29 -6.10 1.10
N PRO A 11 -8.27 -6.24 2.01
CA PRO A 11 -9.67 -6.40 1.60
C PRO A 11 -10.26 -5.14 0.96
N LEU A 12 -9.91 -3.95 1.44
CA LEU A 12 -10.40 -2.70 0.86
C LEU A 12 -9.84 -2.46 -0.54
N HIS A 13 -8.56 -2.76 -0.75
CA HIS A 13 -7.92 -2.76 -2.06
C HIS A 13 -8.57 -3.77 -3.00
N HIS A 14 -8.90 -4.96 -2.51
CA HIS A 14 -9.67 -5.93 -3.29
C HIS A 14 -11.06 -5.40 -3.69
N ILE A 15 -11.77 -4.69 -2.80
CA ILE A 15 -13.05 -4.05 -3.12
C ILE A 15 -12.89 -3.00 -4.22
N LEU A 16 -11.81 -2.24 -4.23
CA LEU A 16 -11.52 -1.27 -5.31
C LEU A 16 -11.36 -1.93 -6.69
N HIS A 17 -11.04 -3.22 -6.74
CA HIS A 17 -11.00 -4.03 -7.96
C HIS A 17 -12.35 -4.64 -8.37
N MET A 18 -13.41 -4.47 -7.57
CA MET A 18 -14.73 -4.96 -7.95
C MET A 18 -15.25 -4.25 -9.21
N PRO A 19 -15.97 -4.95 -10.13
CA PRO A 19 -16.37 -4.39 -11.42
C PRO A 19 -17.13 -3.07 -11.36
N ALA A 20 -17.90 -2.84 -10.29
CA ALA A 20 -18.66 -1.61 -10.09
C ALA A 20 -17.80 -0.40 -9.68
N LEU A 21 -16.65 -0.62 -9.03
CA LEU A 21 -15.79 0.43 -8.48
C LEU A 21 -14.52 0.64 -9.30
N TYR A 22 -13.94 -0.46 -9.81
CA TYR A 22 -12.68 -0.44 -10.56
C TYR A 22 -12.64 0.63 -11.65
N PRO A 23 -13.58 0.71 -12.61
CA PRO A 23 -13.49 1.71 -13.68
C PRO A 23 -13.64 3.16 -13.19
N LEU A 24 -14.22 3.37 -12.00
CA LEU A 24 -14.52 4.69 -11.46
C LEU A 24 -13.39 5.24 -10.58
N ILE A 25 -12.68 4.37 -9.87
CA ILE A 25 -11.72 4.77 -8.83
C ILE A 25 -10.32 4.26 -9.20
N HIS A 26 -10.16 2.94 -9.29
CA HIS A 26 -8.83 2.33 -9.23
C HIS A 26 -8.19 2.08 -10.60
N LYS A 27 -8.99 2.01 -11.67
CA LYS A 27 -8.48 1.84 -13.04
C LYS A 27 -7.48 2.92 -13.42
N HIS A 28 -7.66 4.15 -12.94
CA HIS A 28 -6.71 5.25 -13.18
C HIS A 28 -5.29 4.90 -12.73
N HIS A 29 -5.15 4.32 -11.53
CA HIS A 29 -3.87 3.91 -10.98
C HIS A 29 -3.23 2.78 -11.82
N HIS A 30 -4.04 1.83 -12.27
CA HIS A 30 -3.62 0.67 -13.09
C HIS A 30 -3.37 0.97 -14.57
N ARG A 31 -3.62 2.21 -15.05
CA ARG A 31 -3.23 2.61 -16.42
C ARG A 31 -1.73 2.51 -16.63
N GLN A 32 -0.95 2.60 -15.56
CA GLN A 32 0.48 2.35 -15.58
C GLN A 32 0.75 0.87 -15.31
N HIS A 33 0.72 0.04 -16.34
CA HIS A 33 0.89 -1.42 -16.21
C HIS A 33 2.26 -1.85 -15.68
N TYR A 34 3.27 -0.98 -15.79
CA TYR A 34 4.62 -1.22 -15.29
C TYR A 34 5.10 0.02 -14.53
N PRO A 35 4.75 0.15 -13.24
CA PRO A 35 5.13 1.31 -12.45
C PRO A 35 6.62 1.30 -12.14
N THR A 36 7.29 2.42 -12.44
CA THR A 36 8.76 2.55 -12.35
C THR A 36 9.22 3.88 -11.76
N ARG A 37 8.31 4.84 -11.57
CA ARG A 37 8.64 6.23 -11.19
C ARG A 37 8.52 6.47 -9.68
N GLY A 38 8.52 5.41 -8.88
CA GLY A 38 8.44 5.45 -7.43
C GLY A 38 7.23 6.25 -6.97
N TYR A 39 7.49 7.37 -6.27
CA TYR A 39 6.43 8.25 -5.75
C TYR A 39 5.45 8.75 -6.80
N LEU A 40 5.90 9.05 -8.03
CA LEU A 40 5.01 9.57 -9.07
C LEU A 40 3.98 8.54 -9.53
N ASP A 41 4.31 7.25 -9.47
CA ASP A 41 3.38 6.17 -9.80
C ASP A 41 2.56 5.76 -8.56
N ALA A 42 3.21 5.67 -7.40
CA ALA A 42 2.55 5.33 -6.13
C ALA A 42 1.49 6.35 -5.72
N GLY A 43 1.79 7.65 -5.85
CA GLY A 43 0.88 8.74 -5.52
C GLY A 43 -0.11 9.09 -6.64
N ASN A 44 0.03 8.48 -7.82
CA ASN A 44 -0.92 8.65 -8.92
C ASN A 44 -2.12 7.70 -8.74
N GLU A 45 -2.87 7.94 -7.68
CA GLU A 45 -4.08 7.20 -7.31
C GLU A 45 -5.27 8.16 -7.23
N HIS A 46 -6.49 7.61 -7.28
CA HIS A 46 -7.69 8.42 -7.15
C HIS A 46 -7.83 8.94 -5.70
N PRO A 47 -8.37 10.16 -5.45
CA PRO A 47 -8.48 10.69 -4.08
C PRO A 47 -9.22 9.79 -3.09
N ILE A 48 -10.22 9.02 -3.55
CA ILE A 48 -10.93 8.03 -2.73
C ILE A 48 -10.01 6.86 -2.35
N GLU A 49 -9.19 6.38 -3.28
CA GLU A 49 -8.19 5.34 -3.00
C GLU A 49 -7.15 5.84 -1.98
N HIS A 50 -6.69 7.08 -2.15
CA HIS A 50 -5.81 7.74 -1.18
C HIS A 50 -6.44 7.81 0.22
N LEU A 51 -7.69 8.24 0.32
CA LEU A 51 -8.43 8.29 1.58
C LEU A 51 -8.52 6.91 2.24
N VAL A 52 -8.80 5.86 1.47
CA VAL A 52 -8.82 4.47 1.95
C VAL A 52 -7.46 4.09 2.56
N GLY A 53 -6.35 4.35 1.85
CA GLY A 53 -5.00 4.08 2.34
C GLY A 53 -4.65 4.84 3.62
N VAL A 54 -4.97 6.13 3.68
CA VAL A 54 -4.72 6.98 4.85
C VAL A 54 -5.55 6.52 6.06
N LEU A 55 -6.83 6.17 5.87
CA LEU A 55 -7.68 5.66 6.96
C LEU A 55 -7.15 4.33 7.51
N CYS A 56 -6.68 3.41 6.65
CA CYS A 56 -6.05 2.16 7.09
C CYS A 56 -4.77 2.42 7.89
N THR A 57 -3.94 3.34 7.42
CA THR A 57 -2.70 3.75 8.09
C THR A 57 -3.01 4.36 9.46
N TRP A 58 -4.03 5.20 9.55
CA TRP A 58 -4.45 5.81 10.80
C TRP A 58 -5.04 4.79 11.78
N ALA A 59 -5.86 3.85 11.30
CA ALA A 59 -6.34 2.73 12.11
C ALA A 59 -5.18 1.92 12.69
N ALA A 60 -4.14 1.65 11.90
CA ALA A 60 -2.94 0.96 12.38
C ALA A 60 -2.22 1.71 13.52
N VAL A 61 -2.14 3.05 13.43
CA VAL A 61 -1.59 3.91 14.50
C VAL A 61 -2.48 3.87 15.74
N LEU A 62 -3.79 4.04 15.61
CA LEU A 62 -4.73 4.03 16.73
C LEU A 62 -4.71 2.71 17.49
N VAL A 63 -4.72 1.59 16.78
CA VAL A 63 -4.65 0.26 17.39
C VAL A 63 -3.33 0.08 18.14
N ALA A 64 -2.19 0.44 17.52
CA ALA A 64 -0.89 0.34 18.18
C ALA A 64 -0.80 1.23 19.43
N SER A 65 -1.25 2.48 19.35
CA SER A 65 -1.31 3.39 20.49
C SER A 65 -2.18 2.87 21.63
N ALA A 66 -3.37 2.34 21.31
CA ALA A 66 -4.31 1.83 22.31
C ALA A 66 -3.86 0.51 22.96
N THR A 67 -3.12 -0.33 22.25
CA THR A 67 -2.73 -1.68 22.73
C THR A 67 -1.34 -1.75 23.33
N THR A 68 -0.41 -0.89 22.89
CA THR A 68 1.00 -0.96 23.32
C THR A 68 1.53 0.35 23.90
N GLY A 69 0.78 1.46 23.84
CA GLY A 69 1.29 2.78 24.21
C GLY A 69 2.41 3.27 23.28
N ALA A 70 2.28 3.01 21.98
CA ALA A 70 3.33 3.25 20.98
C ALA A 70 3.98 4.64 21.08
N HIS A 71 5.32 4.68 21.12
CA HIS A 71 6.08 5.92 21.19
C HIS A 71 6.02 6.71 19.87
N ALA A 72 5.97 8.04 19.95
CA ALA A 72 5.86 8.92 18.78
C ALA A 72 6.99 8.69 17.74
N ALA A 73 8.22 8.45 18.21
CA ALA A 73 9.35 8.13 17.32
C ALA A 73 9.12 6.84 16.50
N ILE A 74 8.48 5.82 17.07
CA ILE A 74 8.17 4.58 16.37
C ILE A 74 7.07 4.80 15.32
N ILE A 75 6.09 5.65 15.64
CA ILE A 75 5.05 6.07 14.68
C ILE A 75 5.68 6.84 13.51
N PHE A 76 6.63 7.74 13.79
CA PHE A 76 7.36 8.47 12.75
C PHE A 76 8.17 7.54 11.84
N VAL A 77 8.90 6.58 12.42
CA VAL A 77 9.63 5.55 11.64
C VAL A 77 8.66 4.75 10.79
N PHE A 78 7.52 4.35 11.35
CA PHE A 78 6.49 3.61 10.61
C PHE A 78 6.00 4.35 9.38
N PHE A 79 5.67 5.64 9.47
CA PHE A 79 5.23 6.42 8.30
C PHE A 79 6.30 6.46 7.20
N ASN A 80 7.56 6.68 7.55
CA ASN A 80 8.65 6.76 6.58
C ASN A 80 8.93 5.41 5.92
N VAL A 81 8.96 4.33 6.70
CA VAL A 81 9.12 2.97 6.15
C VAL A 81 7.93 2.63 5.27
N HIS A 82 6.70 2.88 5.71
CA HIS A 82 5.50 2.63 4.91
C HIS A 82 5.53 3.37 3.56
N ALA A 83 5.85 4.67 3.57
CA ALA A 83 6.00 5.46 2.35
C ALA A 83 7.12 4.92 1.44
N ALA A 84 8.26 4.53 2.01
CA ALA A 84 9.36 3.94 1.26
C ALA A 84 8.96 2.62 0.59
N LEU A 85 8.23 1.74 1.28
CA LEU A 85 7.72 0.48 0.72
C LEU A 85 6.71 0.71 -0.40
N ALA A 86 5.83 1.71 -0.26
CA ALA A 86 4.90 2.09 -1.32
C ALA A 86 5.64 2.58 -2.58
N MET A 87 6.70 3.37 -2.42
CA MET A 87 7.53 3.81 -3.55
C MET A 87 8.33 2.66 -4.16
N LEU A 88 8.89 1.76 -3.35
CA LEU A 88 9.64 0.59 -3.82
C LEU A 88 8.77 -0.34 -4.66
N ASN A 89 7.51 -0.56 -4.24
CA ASN A 89 6.52 -1.31 -5.01
C ASN A 89 6.27 -0.73 -6.41
N HIS A 90 6.51 0.57 -6.60
CA HIS A 90 6.34 1.28 -7.86
C HIS A 90 7.69 1.69 -8.48
N SER A 91 8.74 0.93 -8.21
CA SER A 91 10.10 1.15 -8.70
C SER A 91 10.51 0.07 -9.71
N PRO A 92 11.53 0.30 -10.55
CA PRO A 92 11.97 -0.69 -11.53
C PRO A 92 12.85 -1.80 -10.91
N TYR A 93 13.01 -1.80 -9.58
CA TYR A 93 13.93 -2.69 -8.88
C TYR A 93 13.18 -3.89 -8.31
N ASP A 94 13.63 -5.10 -8.65
CA ASP A 94 13.11 -6.34 -8.10
C ASP A 94 13.66 -6.59 -6.69
N VAL A 95 13.11 -5.87 -5.71
CA VAL A 95 13.52 -5.97 -4.32
C VAL A 95 12.67 -7.03 -3.61
N ARG A 96 13.36 -7.98 -2.99
CA ARG A 96 12.75 -9.09 -2.25
C ARG A 96 13.46 -9.31 -0.92
N TRP A 97 12.69 -9.48 0.14
CA TRP A 97 13.21 -9.94 1.43
C TRP A 97 12.17 -10.76 2.18
N SER A 98 12.65 -11.54 3.15
CA SER A 98 11.79 -12.30 4.05
C SER A 98 12.26 -12.09 5.49
N VAL A 99 11.31 -11.79 6.38
CA VAL A 99 11.54 -11.62 7.81
C VAL A 99 10.49 -12.42 8.56
N LEU A 100 10.92 -13.34 9.42
CA LEU A 100 10.03 -14.15 10.26
C LEU A 100 8.93 -14.89 9.46
N GLY A 101 9.25 -15.33 8.24
CA GLY A 101 8.30 -16.02 7.35
C GLY A 101 7.34 -15.11 6.59
N ILE A 102 7.40 -13.79 6.78
CA ILE A 102 6.66 -12.81 5.97
C ILE A 102 7.54 -12.39 4.81
N GLU A 103 7.03 -12.58 3.60
CA GLU A 103 7.72 -12.23 2.36
C GLU A 103 7.24 -10.85 1.86
N TYR A 104 8.20 -10.04 1.45
CA TYR A 104 7.96 -8.83 0.67
C TYR A 104 8.65 -8.99 -0.68
N THR A 105 7.94 -8.62 -1.75
CA THR A 105 8.45 -8.64 -3.11
C THR A 105 7.78 -7.56 -3.95
N VAL A 106 8.59 -6.71 -4.58
CA VAL A 106 8.13 -5.71 -5.55
C VAL A 106 7.47 -6.38 -6.75
N GLY A 107 8.01 -7.53 -7.21
CA GLY A 107 7.48 -8.28 -8.34
C GLY A 107 6.03 -8.72 -8.17
N ASN A 108 5.57 -9.02 -6.95
CA ASN A 108 4.15 -9.36 -6.74
C ASN A 108 3.22 -8.17 -7.00
N HIS A 109 3.63 -6.95 -6.61
CA HIS A 109 2.86 -5.73 -6.86
C HIS A 109 2.87 -5.36 -8.34
N GLU A 110 4.00 -5.54 -9.01
CA GLU A 110 4.11 -5.36 -10.45
C GLU A 110 3.19 -6.34 -11.21
N MET A 111 3.20 -7.62 -10.87
CA MET A 111 2.31 -8.62 -11.47
C MET A 111 0.84 -8.32 -11.21
N HIS A 112 0.53 -7.73 -10.06
CA HIS A 112 -0.80 -7.23 -9.76
C HIS A 112 -1.22 -6.12 -10.73
N HIS A 113 -0.38 -5.11 -10.98
CA HIS A 113 -0.63 -4.05 -11.97
C HIS A 113 -0.84 -4.59 -13.39
N ARG A 114 -0.10 -5.63 -13.79
CA ARG A 114 -0.27 -6.25 -15.11
C ARG A 114 -1.60 -7.00 -15.29
N LYS A 115 -2.16 -7.52 -14.20
CA LYS A 115 -3.41 -8.29 -14.23
C LYS A 115 -4.63 -7.42 -14.51
N PHE A 116 -4.61 -6.17 -14.06
CA PHE A 116 -5.75 -5.26 -14.14
C PHE A 116 -5.41 -4.14 -15.13
N THR A 117 -6.11 -4.11 -16.27
CA THR A 117 -5.88 -3.14 -17.36
C THR A 117 -7.17 -2.49 -17.84
#